data_AF-A0A1V6QR04-F1
#
_entry.id   AF-A0A1V6QR04-F1
#
_cell.length_a   1.000
_cell.length_b   1.000
_cell.length_c   1.000
_cell.angle_alpha   90.00
_cell.angle_beta   90.00
_cell.angle_gamma   90.00
#
_symmetry.space_group_name_H-M   'P 1'
#
loop_
_entity.id
_entity.type
_entity.pdbx_description
1 polymer ?
#
loop_
_entity_poly.entity_id
_entity_poly.type
_entity_poly.pdbx_seq_one_letter_code
_entity_poly.pdbx_strand_id
1 'polypeptide(L)'
;MPSHDSPKAPMAMIQASNESENDRFSQRSATDEIPTAERRNWSEVAGNGIETLNLGPVDRTSILEHLISNVRLEMSERYSSVLENLLEIGQNPETKKEAGIYLHILWREDETTKRFWLYVGQACVLCLRIEKHKDPRHRSKNMGLHYSVWGSAVDMKSAFVTLAILDPPSSTQTQLVLNLAEMWMYLVFQTLTSLHLGSWLSKNTNAMWSGNHLNVALPLWQGFTDTQENKAIADAIGGRSTFQQYLASEDLVIRTWAEQTRDAFNDIRNSPDPGIRNYWWDLHKDRILKA
;
A
#
# COMPACT_ATOMS: atom_id res chain seq x y z
N MET A 1 -40.87 33.98 -23.25
CA MET A 1 -40.83 34.31 -24.69
C MET A 1 -40.59 35.80 -24.84
N PRO A 2 -39.76 36.27 -25.78
CA PRO A 2 -38.33 35.96 -25.86
C PRO A 2 -37.47 37.20 -26.22
N SER A 3 -36.16 37.12 -26.00
CA SER A 3 -35.12 37.52 -26.97
C SER A 3 -33.78 37.01 -26.44
N HIS A 4 -33.30 35.88 -26.98
CA HIS A 4 -32.14 35.84 -27.88
C HIS A 4 -30.89 36.51 -27.30
N ASP A 5 -29.96 35.70 -26.79
CA ASP A 5 -28.66 35.54 -27.45
C ASP A 5 -27.87 34.35 -26.86
N SER A 6 -27.32 33.56 -27.77
CA SER A 6 -26.28 32.53 -27.60
C SER A 6 -25.60 32.45 -28.97
N PRO A 7 -24.36 31.96 -29.13
CA PRO A 7 -23.43 31.39 -28.15
C PRO A 7 -22.00 31.99 -28.22
N LYS A 8 -21.17 31.74 -27.20
CA LYS A 8 -19.70 31.81 -27.37
C LYS A 8 -19.02 30.61 -26.71
N ALA A 9 -18.47 29.75 -27.54
CA ALA A 9 -17.33 28.88 -27.26
C ALA A 9 -16.30 29.14 -28.39
N PRO A 10 -15.07 28.62 -28.32
CA PRO A 10 -14.10 28.63 -27.22
C PRO A 10 -12.89 29.52 -27.60
N MET A 11 -12.13 30.01 -26.61
CA MET A 11 -10.83 30.67 -26.88
C MET A 11 -9.81 29.62 -27.30
N ALA A 12 -9.45 29.65 -28.58
CA ALA A 12 -8.23 29.07 -29.11
C ALA A 12 -7.03 29.87 -28.59
N MET A 13 -6.06 29.20 -27.96
CA MET A 13 -4.71 29.73 -27.80
C MET A 13 -3.78 29.07 -28.82
N ILE A 14 -3.56 29.83 -29.89
CA ILE A 14 -2.30 30.11 -30.59
C ILE A 14 -1.20 29.04 -30.44
N GLN A 15 -0.96 28.36 -31.56
CA GLN A 15 0.32 27.76 -31.93
C GLN A 15 1.41 28.82 -31.98
N ALA A 16 2.55 28.54 -31.34
CA ALA A 16 3.84 29.12 -31.69
C ALA A 16 4.77 27.97 -32.07
N SER A 17 4.94 27.81 -33.37
CA SER A 17 6.01 27.07 -34.02
C SER A 17 7.37 27.70 -33.70
N ASN A 18 8.36 26.88 -33.41
CA ASN A 18 9.75 27.11 -33.82
C ASN A 18 10.44 25.75 -33.96
N GLU A 19 10.50 25.30 -35.22
CA GLU A 19 11.52 24.39 -35.71
C GLU A 19 12.87 25.12 -35.74
N SER A 20 13.92 24.46 -35.25
CA SER A 20 15.24 24.58 -35.85
C SER A 20 15.95 23.23 -35.71
N GLU A 21 15.93 22.48 -36.80
CA GLU A 21 16.83 21.38 -37.07
C GLU A 21 18.29 21.84 -36.93
N ASN A 22 19.11 21.04 -36.27
CA ASN A 22 20.37 20.62 -36.87
C ASN A 22 20.91 19.37 -36.18
N ASP A 23 20.75 18.28 -36.91
CA ASP A 23 21.69 17.19 -37.10
C ASP A 23 23.03 17.31 -36.36
N ARG A 24 23.27 16.34 -35.48
CA ARG A 24 24.55 15.61 -35.49
C ARG A 24 24.32 14.15 -35.13
N PHE A 25 24.25 13.34 -36.19
CA PHE A 25 24.69 11.96 -36.20
C PHE A 25 25.98 11.81 -35.37
N SER A 26 25.94 10.98 -34.34
CA SER A 26 27.12 10.30 -33.82
C SER A 26 26.74 8.89 -33.39
N GLN A 27 27.04 8.01 -34.34
CA GLN A 27 27.50 6.63 -34.18
C GLN A 27 27.28 5.98 -32.82
N ARG A 28 26.40 4.97 -32.84
CA ARG A 28 26.38 3.83 -31.91
C ARG A 28 27.80 3.32 -31.67
N SER A 29 28.31 3.45 -30.45
CA SER A 29 29.35 2.54 -29.94
C SER A 29 28.66 1.39 -29.22
N ALA A 30 28.75 0.21 -29.83
CA ALA A 30 28.29 -1.04 -29.24
C ALA A 30 29.28 -1.48 -28.15
N THR A 31 29.02 -1.10 -26.90
CA THR A 31 29.51 -1.77 -25.68
C THR A 31 28.63 -1.37 -24.49
N ASP A 32 27.34 -1.69 -24.55
CA ASP A 32 26.52 -1.78 -23.34
C ASP A 32 26.51 -3.24 -22.92
N GLU A 33 27.48 -3.60 -22.08
CA GLU A 33 27.48 -4.86 -21.36
C GLU A 33 26.25 -4.87 -20.44
N ILE A 34 25.24 -5.63 -20.86
CA ILE A 34 24.16 -6.11 -19.99
C ILE A 34 24.85 -6.79 -18.81
N PRO A 35 24.60 -6.41 -17.54
CA PRO A 35 25.04 -7.22 -16.41
C PRO A 35 24.20 -8.48 -16.41
N THR A 36 24.61 -9.50 -17.17
CA THR A 36 24.17 -10.86 -16.97
C THR A 36 24.60 -11.21 -15.57
N ALA A 37 23.65 -11.27 -14.65
CA ALA A 37 23.88 -11.86 -13.34
C ALA A 37 24.29 -13.32 -13.58
N GLU A 38 25.60 -13.56 -13.60
CA GLU A 38 26.15 -14.90 -13.52
C GLU A 38 25.56 -15.54 -12.27
N ARG A 39 24.70 -16.53 -12.50
CA ARG A 39 24.18 -17.40 -11.45
C ARG A 39 25.41 -18.10 -10.90
N ARG A 40 25.97 -17.63 -9.77
CA ARG A 40 27.04 -18.32 -9.08
C ARG A 40 26.57 -19.75 -8.82
N ASN A 41 27.18 -20.69 -9.54
CA ASN A 41 26.99 -22.10 -9.34
C ASN A 41 27.62 -22.41 -7.98
N TRP A 42 26.80 -22.71 -6.98
CA TRP A 42 27.24 -23.03 -5.61
C TRP A 42 28.03 -24.34 -5.51
N SER A 43 28.37 -24.98 -6.64
CA SER A 43 29.12 -26.22 -6.70
C SER A 43 30.64 -26.07 -6.53
N GLU A 44 31.19 -24.86 -6.57
CA GLU A 44 32.66 -24.65 -6.56
C GLU A 44 33.25 -24.20 -5.22
N VAL A 45 32.43 -23.99 -4.18
CA VAL A 45 32.91 -23.80 -2.79
C VAL A 45 32.77 -25.11 -2.00
N ALA A 46 33.01 -26.25 -2.65
CA ALA A 46 33.22 -27.50 -1.96
C ALA A 46 34.69 -27.55 -1.51
N GLY A 47 34.97 -26.86 -0.41
CA GLY A 47 36.20 -27.06 0.35
C GLY A 47 36.34 -28.54 0.73
N ASN A 48 37.60 -28.99 0.77
CA ASN A 48 38.09 -30.31 1.17
C ASN A 48 37.08 -31.17 1.94
N GLY A 49 36.87 -32.39 1.40
CA GLY A 49 35.98 -33.44 1.87
C GLY A 49 35.55 -33.33 3.33
N ILE A 50 34.33 -32.83 3.52
CA ILE A 50 33.56 -33.17 4.71
C ILE A 50 33.33 -34.67 4.60
N GLU A 51 34.00 -35.46 5.43
CA GLU A 51 33.59 -36.85 5.68
C GLU A 51 32.11 -36.79 6.06
N THR A 52 31.25 -37.16 5.12
CA THR A 52 29.83 -37.29 5.39
C THR A 52 29.69 -38.43 6.38
N LEU A 53 29.62 -38.08 7.67
CA LEU A 53 29.14 -38.97 8.71
C LEU A 53 27.88 -39.64 8.16
N ASN A 54 27.92 -40.97 8.01
CA ASN A 54 26.77 -41.77 7.59
C ASN A 54 25.71 -41.69 8.68
N LEU A 55 24.93 -40.60 8.70
CA LEU A 55 23.92 -40.29 9.70
C LEU A 55 22.60 -41.07 9.50
N GLY A 56 22.61 -42.12 8.66
CA GLY A 56 21.40 -42.87 8.32
C GLY A 56 20.40 -42.04 7.49
N PRO A 57 19.18 -42.55 7.27
CA PRO A 57 18.15 -41.83 6.55
C PRO A 57 17.71 -40.59 7.36
N VAL A 58 17.97 -39.40 6.80
CA VAL A 58 17.55 -38.12 7.38
C VAL A 58 16.03 -37.98 7.23
N ASP A 59 15.31 -37.92 8.36
CA ASP A 59 13.88 -37.60 8.37
C ASP A 59 13.67 -36.11 8.08
N ARG A 60 13.53 -35.80 6.79
CA ARG A 60 13.32 -34.45 6.30
C ARG A 60 11.99 -33.86 6.78
N THR A 61 10.99 -34.70 7.04
CA THR A 61 9.66 -34.25 7.49
C THR A 61 9.75 -33.75 8.92
N SER A 62 10.31 -34.54 9.83
CA SER A 62 10.51 -34.10 11.23
C SER A 62 11.42 -32.88 11.33
N ILE A 63 12.46 -32.76 10.50
CA ILE A 63 13.31 -31.56 10.47
C ILE A 63 12.51 -30.34 10.00
N LEU A 64 11.71 -30.48 8.93
CA LEU A 64 10.88 -29.39 8.43
C LEU A 64 9.83 -28.96 9.47
N GLU A 65 9.15 -29.92 10.11
CA GLU A 65 8.19 -29.65 11.19
C GLU A 65 8.85 -28.94 12.36
N HIS A 66 10.03 -29.38 12.78
CA HIS A 66 10.80 -28.76 13.85
C HIS A 66 11.22 -27.32 13.49
N LEU A 67 11.71 -27.09 12.27
CA LEU A 67 12.07 -25.75 11.78
C LEU A 67 10.83 -24.83 11.71
N ILE A 68 9.71 -25.33 11.18
CA ILE A 68 8.45 -24.58 11.15
C ILE A 68 8.00 -24.22 12.57
N SER A 69 8.10 -25.16 13.52
CA SER A 69 7.74 -24.93 14.91
C SER A 69 8.61 -23.85 15.56
N ASN A 70 9.94 -23.95 15.43
CA ASN A 70 10.86 -22.97 16.01
C ASN A 70 10.66 -21.57 15.40
N VAL A 71 10.49 -21.49 14.08
CA VAL A 71 10.21 -20.22 13.40
C VAL A 71 8.88 -19.63 13.87
N ARG A 72 7.84 -20.46 14.06
CA ARG A 72 6.55 -20.01 14.59
C ARG A 72 6.69 -19.45 16.00
N LEU A 73 7.44 -20.10 16.89
CA LEU A 73 7.65 -19.63 18.26
C LEU A 73 8.39 -18.28 18.29
N GLU A 74 9.52 -18.16 17.58
CA GLU A 74 10.28 -16.91 17.51
C GLU A 74 9.45 -15.76 16.92
N MET A 75 8.70 -16.04 15.85
CA MET A 75 7.79 -15.06 15.27
C MET A 75 6.68 -14.70 16.26
N SER A 76 6.07 -15.66 16.94
CA SER A 76 5.00 -15.39 17.91
C SER A 76 5.44 -14.47 19.04
N GLU A 77 6.62 -14.70 19.63
CA GLU A 77 7.19 -13.84 20.66
C GLU A 77 7.46 -12.43 20.12
N ARG A 78 8.11 -12.33 18.96
CA ARG A 78 8.42 -11.04 18.33
C ARG A 78 7.15 -10.27 18.01
N TYR A 79 6.16 -10.92 17.40
CA TYR A 79 4.88 -10.30 17.07
C TYR A 79 4.13 -9.83 18.32
N SER A 80 4.15 -10.63 19.40
CA SER A 80 3.49 -10.27 20.66
C SER A 80 4.09 -9.03 21.28
N SER A 81 5.42 -8.98 21.40
CA SER A 81 6.13 -7.82 21.95
C SER A 81 5.92 -6.56 21.08
N VAL A 82 5.98 -6.71 19.76
CA VAL A 82 5.73 -5.59 18.84
C VAL A 82 4.30 -5.07 18.95
N LEU A 83 3.32 -5.97 19.02
CA LEU A 83 1.91 -5.60 19.17
C LEU A 83 1.66 -4.80 20.45
N GLU A 84 2.21 -5.23 21.58
CA GLU A 84 2.09 -4.51 22.86
C GLU A 84 2.67 -3.10 22.74
N ASN A 85 3.86 -2.95 22.17
CA ASN A 85 4.46 -1.64 21.92
C ASN A 85 3.61 -0.76 20.97
N LEU A 86 3.02 -1.35 19.93
CA LEU A 86 2.16 -0.62 18.99
C LEU A 86 0.86 -0.13 19.66
N LEU A 87 0.29 -0.90 20.58
CA LEU A 87 -0.91 -0.51 21.32
C LEU A 87 -0.63 0.65 22.29
N GLU A 88 0.62 0.82 22.72
CA GLU A 88 1.05 1.86 23.67
C GLU A 88 1.70 3.09 23.01
N ILE A 89 2.01 3.03 21.71
CA ILE A 89 2.83 4.04 21.01
C ILE A 89 2.16 5.43 20.92
N GLY A 90 0.85 5.51 21.11
CA GLY A 90 0.07 6.72 20.92
C GLY A 90 -1.11 6.82 21.87
N GLN A 91 -1.69 8.02 21.93
CA GLN A 91 -2.90 8.26 22.71
C GLN A 91 -4.14 7.77 21.97
N ASN A 92 -5.27 7.68 22.67
CA ASN A 92 -6.56 7.35 22.08
C ASN A 92 -7.06 8.49 21.15
N PRO A 93 -7.26 8.24 19.83
CA PRO A 93 -7.75 9.25 18.89
C PRO A 93 -9.26 9.53 19.00
N GLU A 94 -10.03 8.71 19.73
CA GLU A 94 -11.50 8.82 19.79
C GLU A 94 -12.00 10.09 20.49
N THR A 95 -11.15 10.76 21.25
CA THR A 95 -11.50 12.02 21.93
C THR A 95 -10.85 13.24 21.29
N LYS A 96 -10.03 13.04 20.25
CA LYS A 96 -9.24 14.10 19.60
C LYS A 96 -10.06 14.81 18.53
N LYS A 97 -10.25 16.12 18.71
CA LYS A 97 -10.96 16.98 17.75
C LYS A 97 -10.02 17.59 16.70
N GLU A 98 -8.73 17.39 16.88
CA GLU A 98 -7.67 17.89 16.03
C GLU A 98 -7.52 17.04 14.75
N ALA A 99 -6.85 17.63 13.77
CA ALA A 99 -6.40 16.89 12.61
C ALA A 99 -5.19 16.03 12.99
N GLY A 100 -4.97 14.96 12.25
CA GLY A 100 -3.85 14.08 12.55
C GLY A 100 -3.82 12.80 11.76
N ILE A 101 -2.80 12.00 12.11
CA ILE A 101 -2.55 10.67 11.57
C ILE A 101 -2.84 9.65 12.66
N TYR A 102 -3.54 8.59 12.31
CA TYR A 102 -3.81 7.46 13.20
C TYR A 102 -3.28 6.16 12.60
N LEU A 103 -2.95 5.23 13.49
CA LEU A 103 -2.72 3.83 13.17
C LEU A 103 -3.92 3.04 13.68
N HIS A 104 -4.44 2.17 12.82
CA HIS A 104 -5.40 1.16 13.18
C HIS A 104 -4.71 -0.20 13.16
N ILE A 105 -4.71 -0.83 14.32
CA ILE A 105 -4.09 -2.12 14.58
C ILE A 105 -5.21 -3.14 14.68
N LEU A 106 -5.18 -4.13 13.80
CA LEU A 106 -6.06 -5.30 13.83
C LEU A 106 -5.24 -6.48 14.27
N TRP A 107 -5.74 -7.33 15.15
CA TRP A 107 -5.02 -8.54 15.52
C TRP A 107 -5.95 -9.66 15.94
N ARG A 108 -5.41 -10.87 15.90
CA ARG A 108 -6.04 -12.05 16.46
C ARG A 108 -5.08 -12.70 17.43
N GLU A 109 -5.65 -13.22 18.50
CA GLU A 109 -4.95 -14.12 19.41
C GLU A 109 -5.34 -15.52 18.99
N ASP A 110 -4.51 -16.16 18.17
CA ASP A 110 -4.59 -17.61 17.98
C ASP A 110 -3.68 -18.33 19.00
N GLU A 111 -3.87 -19.63 19.17
CA GLU A 111 -3.14 -20.45 20.16
C GLU A 111 -1.61 -20.50 19.92
N THR A 112 -1.12 -20.03 18.77
CA THR A 112 0.26 -20.19 18.30
C THR A 112 0.95 -18.89 17.85
N THR A 113 0.23 -17.87 17.39
CA THR A 113 0.76 -16.59 16.88
C THR A 113 -0.19 -15.42 17.17
N LYS A 114 0.34 -14.31 17.73
CA LYS A 114 -0.37 -13.02 17.74
C LYS A 114 -0.18 -12.31 16.40
N ARG A 115 -0.92 -12.71 15.37
CA ARG A 115 -0.85 -12.03 14.07
C ARG A 115 -1.55 -10.68 14.13
N PHE A 116 -0.94 -9.66 13.54
CA PHE A 116 -1.53 -8.32 13.43
C PHE A 116 -1.45 -7.78 12.00
N TRP A 117 -2.30 -6.80 11.71
CA TRP A 117 -2.34 -6.02 10.47
C TRP A 117 -2.43 -4.54 10.78
N LEU A 118 -1.81 -3.73 9.93
CA LEU A 118 -1.64 -2.29 10.16
C LEU A 118 -2.25 -1.48 9.01
N TYR A 119 -3.06 -0.50 9.38
CA TYR A 119 -3.59 0.52 8.49
C TYR A 119 -3.29 1.89 9.05
N VAL A 120 -2.62 2.75 8.28
CA VAL A 120 -2.45 4.16 8.63
C VAL A 120 -3.47 4.99 7.86
N GLY A 121 -4.04 6.00 8.51
CA GLY A 121 -4.90 6.98 7.85
C GLY A 121 -4.79 8.36 8.46
N GLN A 122 -5.36 9.35 7.79
CA GLN A 122 -5.46 10.72 8.25
C GLN A 122 -6.92 11.17 8.50
N ALA A 123 -7.08 12.27 9.22
CA ALA A 123 -8.33 12.98 9.34
C ALA A 123 -8.11 14.46 9.66
N CYS A 124 -9.04 15.33 9.22
CA CYS A 124 -9.15 16.71 9.70
C CYS A 124 -9.74 16.78 11.12
N VAL A 125 -10.53 15.78 11.50
CA VAL A 125 -11.07 15.59 12.85
C VAL A 125 -10.99 14.09 13.18
N LEU A 126 -10.02 13.72 14.02
CA LEU A 126 -9.73 12.31 14.31
C LEU A 126 -10.94 11.57 14.90
N CYS A 127 -11.58 12.10 15.94
CA CYS A 127 -12.69 11.42 16.61
C CYS A 127 -13.83 11.05 15.65
N LEU A 128 -14.23 11.97 14.76
CA LEU A 128 -15.27 11.72 13.76
C LEU A 128 -14.85 10.67 12.73
N ARG A 129 -13.58 10.66 12.33
CA ARG A 129 -13.05 9.64 11.40
C ARG A 129 -13.07 8.26 12.06
N ILE A 130 -12.67 8.16 13.33
CA ILE A 130 -12.66 6.88 14.05
C ILE A 130 -14.09 6.38 14.30
N GLU A 131 -15.02 7.26 14.67
CA GLU A 131 -16.44 6.91 14.79
C GLU A 131 -16.98 6.32 13.47
N LYS A 132 -16.64 6.95 12.34
CA LYS A 132 -17.02 6.48 11.01
C LYS A 132 -16.44 5.09 10.68
N HIS A 133 -15.20 4.80 11.07
CA HIS A 133 -14.62 3.46 10.94
C HIS A 133 -15.38 2.42 11.77
N LYS A 134 -15.81 2.80 12.97
CA LYS A 134 -16.53 1.93 13.90
C LYS A 134 -17.98 1.65 13.47
N ASP A 135 -18.58 2.48 12.62
CA ASP A 135 -19.92 2.23 12.05
C ASP A 135 -19.93 0.99 11.11
N PRO A 136 -20.64 -0.10 11.47
CA PRO A 136 -20.75 -1.28 10.61
C PRO A 136 -21.37 -0.99 9.24
N ARG A 137 -22.30 -0.02 9.15
CA ARG A 137 -22.95 0.36 7.88
C ARG A 137 -21.97 1.07 6.96
N HIS A 138 -21.08 1.88 7.53
CA HIS A 138 -20.01 2.50 6.75
C HIS A 138 -19.07 1.44 6.19
N ARG A 139 -18.64 0.49 7.03
CA ARG A 139 -17.74 -0.60 6.60
C ARG A 139 -18.33 -1.43 5.47
N SER A 140 -19.58 -1.89 5.60
CA SER A 140 -20.24 -2.73 4.60
C SER A 140 -20.42 -2.04 3.24
N LYS A 141 -20.55 -0.71 3.21
CA LYS A 141 -20.64 0.08 1.98
C LYS A 141 -19.30 0.35 1.31
N ASN A 142 -18.19 0.23 2.03
CA ASN A 142 -16.88 0.69 1.60
C ASN A 142 -15.83 -0.44 1.70
N MET A 143 -16.18 -1.66 1.25
CA MET A 143 -15.40 -2.91 1.41
C MET A 143 -14.04 -2.93 0.69
N GLY A 144 -13.14 -2.04 1.07
CA GLY A 144 -11.72 -2.08 0.75
C GLY A 144 -10.98 -3.15 1.56
N LEU A 145 -9.71 -3.37 1.23
CA LEU A 145 -8.83 -4.35 1.90
C LEU A 145 -8.89 -4.24 3.43
N HIS A 146 -8.78 -3.01 3.95
CA HIS A 146 -8.83 -2.72 5.39
C HIS A 146 -10.08 -3.29 6.07
N TYR A 147 -11.28 -3.00 5.55
CA TYR A 147 -12.53 -3.51 6.13
C TYR A 147 -12.77 -4.99 5.83
N SER A 148 -12.27 -5.49 4.70
CA SER A 148 -12.31 -6.91 4.38
C SER A 148 -11.53 -7.72 5.41
N VAL A 149 -10.32 -7.29 5.77
CA VAL A 149 -9.53 -7.95 6.81
C VAL A 149 -10.20 -7.77 8.17
N TRP A 150 -10.64 -6.56 8.53
CA TRP A 150 -11.32 -6.32 9.82
C TRP A 150 -12.56 -7.21 10.01
N GLY A 151 -13.35 -7.44 8.96
CA GLY A 151 -14.55 -8.28 8.99
C GLY A 151 -14.29 -9.78 8.76
N SER A 152 -13.04 -10.21 8.56
CA SER A 152 -12.73 -11.59 8.16
C SER A 152 -12.87 -12.63 9.27
N ALA A 153 -12.91 -12.20 10.53
CA ALA A 153 -13.00 -13.10 11.68
C ALA A 153 -13.84 -12.50 12.81
N VAL A 154 -14.59 -13.35 13.51
CA VAL A 154 -15.49 -12.93 14.61
C VAL A 154 -14.71 -12.45 15.84
N ASP A 155 -13.55 -13.04 16.06
CA ASP A 155 -12.60 -12.75 17.15
C ASP A 155 -11.55 -11.68 16.78
N MET A 156 -11.73 -10.97 15.65
CA MET A 156 -10.82 -9.90 15.26
C MET A 156 -10.87 -8.76 16.27
N LYS A 157 -9.73 -8.50 16.92
CA LYS A 157 -9.54 -7.36 17.83
C LYS A 157 -9.05 -6.15 17.05
N SER A 158 -9.36 -4.97 17.56
CA SER A 158 -9.04 -3.70 16.90
C SER A 158 -8.77 -2.58 17.89
N ALA A 159 -7.74 -1.78 17.62
CA ALA A 159 -7.41 -0.58 18.39
C ALA A 159 -6.91 0.54 17.48
N PHE A 160 -7.24 1.77 17.83
CA PHE A 160 -6.74 2.96 17.15
C PHE A 160 -5.80 3.70 18.08
N VAL A 161 -4.68 4.19 17.54
CA VAL A 161 -3.72 5.03 18.26
C VAL A 161 -3.40 6.27 17.41
N THR A 162 -3.19 7.40 18.07
CA THR A 162 -2.75 8.65 17.43
C THR A 162 -1.25 8.58 17.17
N LEU A 163 -0.84 8.79 15.92
CA LEU A 163 0.57 8.88 15.51
C LEU A 163 1.08 10.32 15.44
N ALA A 164 0.24 11.26 15.01
CA ALA A 164 0.57 12.66 14.93
C ALA A 164 -0.69 13.53 15.07
N ILE A 165 -0.53 14.70 15.69
CA ILE A 165 -1.53 15.78 15.72
C ILE A 165 -0.99 16.94 14.92
N LEU A 166 -1.83 17.49 14.04
CA LEU A 166 -1.49 18.61 13.18
C LEU A 166 -2.62 19.65 13.24
N ASP A 167 -2.31 20.88 12.86
CA ASP A 167 -3.33 21.88 12.62
C ASP A 167 -4.26 21.44 11.48
N PRO A 168 -5.58 21.71 11.60
CA PRO A 168 -6.51 21.37 10.54
C PRO A 168 -6.12 22.09 9.24
N PRO A 169 -6.16 21.39 8.10
CA PRO A 169 -5.76 21.97 6.83
C PRO A 169 -6.72 23.11 6.45
N SER A 170 -6.19 24.32 6.41
CA SER A 170 -6.87 25.54 5.96
C SER A 170 -6.63 25.89 4.49
N SER A 171 -5.75 25.15 3.80
CA SER A 171 -5.31 25.41 2.43
C SER A 171 -4.82 24.12 1.76
N THR A 172 -4.65 24.16 0.43
CA THR A 172 -4.00 23.09 -0.34
C THR A 172 -2.62 22.73 0.22
N GLN A 173 -1.83 23.73 0.60
CA GLN A 173 -0.48 23.51 1.12
C GLN A 173 -0.49 22.79 2.47
N THR A 174 -1.38 23.18 3.38
CA THR A 174 -1.50 22.52 4.70
C THR A 174 -2.11 21.12 4.58
N GLN A 175 -2.95 20.85 3.58
CA GLN A 175 -3.39 19.49 3.25
C GLN A 175 -2.24 18.63 2.72
N LEU A 176 -1.34 19.17 1.88
CA LEU A 176 -0.16 18.45 1.42
C LEU A 176 0.76 18.05 2.57
N VAL A 177 0.89 18.91 3.60
CA VAL A 177 1.61 18.57 4.83
C VAL A 177 0.98 17.36 5.51
N LEU A 178 -0.35 17.28 5.58
CA LEU A 178 -1.05 16.13 6.16
C LEU A 178 -0.83 14.86 5.33
N ASN A 179 -0.87 14.93 4.00
CA ASN A 179 -0.57 13.81 3.11
C ASN A 179 0.90 13.35 3.24
N LEU A 180 1.84 14.28 3.40
CA LEU A 180 3.25 13.98 3.63
C LEU A 180 3.46 13.31 5.00
N ALA A 181 2.77 13.79 6.04
CA ALA A 181 2.79 13.16 7.35
C ALA A 181 2.21 11.74 7.31
N GLU A 182 1.12 11.53 6.57
CA GLU A 182 0.56 10.20 6.33
C GLU A 182 1.55 9.29 5.60
N MET A 183 2.18 9.78 4.52
CA MET A 183 3.20 9.05 3.77
C MET A 183 4.38 8.65 4.65
N TRP A 184 4.85 9.58 5.48
CA TRP A 184 5.94 9.31 6.42
C TRP A 184 5.57 8.17 7.37
N MET A 185 4.35 8.19 7.93
CA MET A 185 3.86 7.11 8.78
C MET A 185 3.67 5.78 8.04
N TYR A 186 3.29 5.80 6.76
CA TYR A 186 3.23 4.59 5.93
C TYR A 186 4.60 3.91 5.81
N LEU A 187 5.69 4.68 5.74
CA LEU A 187 7.04 4.16 5.66
C LEU A 187 7.55 3.66 7.02
N VAL A 188 7.32 4.42 8.10
CA VAL A 188 7.72 4.03 9.46
C VAL A 188 7.06 2.73 9.88
N PHE A 189 5.75 2.61 9.67
CA PHE A 189 4.97 1.43 10.05
C PHE A 189 4.84 0.38 8.93
N GLN A 190 5.45 0.63 7.77
CA GLN A 190 5.50 -0.27 6.62
C GLN A 190 4.10 -0.75 6.19
N THR A 191 3.12 0.15 6.17
CA THR A 191 1.71 -0.20 5.89
C THR A 191 1.35 -0.17 4.40
N LEU A 192 2.34 -0.02 3.51
CA LEU A 192 2.22 -0.12 2.06
C LEU A 192 2.55 -1.53 1.54
N THR A 193 2.18 -1.79 0.28
CA THR A 193 2.58 -3.01 -0.44
C THR A 193 4.11 -3.10 -0.57
N SER A 194 4.62 -4.33 -0.73
CA SER A 194 6.06 -4.56 -0.93
C SER A 194 6.60 -3.82 -2.17
N LEU A 195 5.81 -3.74 -3.24
CA LEU A 195 6.13 -2.95 -4.44
C LEU A 195 6.41 -1.47 -4.10
N HIS A 196 5.50 -0.83 -3.36
CA HIS A 196 5.68 0.57 -2.97
C HIS A 196 6.82 0.72 -1.96
N LEU A 197 6.89 -0.12 -0.93
CA LEU A 197 7.97 -0.04 0.06
C LEU A 197 9.34 -0.19 -0.58
N GLY A 198 9.51 -1.09 -1.56
CA GLY A 198 10.77 -1.27 -2.30
C GLY A 198 11.19 -0.05 -3.14
N SER A 199 10.25 0.83 -3.47
CA SER A 199 10.51 2.07 -4.22
C SER A 199 10.85 3.26 -3.30
N TRP A 200 10.35 3.26 -2.07
CA TRP A 200 10.43 4.40 -1.16
C TRP A 200 11.37 4.21 0.03
N LEU A 201 11.63 2.97 0.43
CA LEU A 201 12.62 2.67 1.46
C LEU A 201 14.02 2.55 0.87
N SER A 202 15.05 2.79 1.69
CA SER A 202 16.43 2.55 1.28
C SER A 202 16.64 1.05 1.00
N LYS A 203 17.54 0.71 0.08
CA LYS A 203 17.84 -0.69 -0.29
C LYS A 203 18.28 -1.57 0.89
N ASN A 204 18.76 -0.95 1.98
CA ASN A 204 19.24 -1.63 3.17
C ASN A 204 18.19 -1.68 4.29
N THR A 205 17.01 -1.10 4.09
CA THR A 205 15.95 -1.11 5.10
C THR A 205 15.22 -2.45 5.05
N ASN A 206 15.12 -3.12 6.20
CA ASN A 206 14.33 -4.34 6.32
C ASN A 206 12.82 -4.01 6.33
N ALA A 207 12.10 -4.45 5.31
CA ALA A 207 10.65 -4.32 5.20
C ALA A 207 9.92 -5.48 5.91
N MET A 208 10.28 -5.74 7.18
CA MET A 208 9.83 -6.91 7.95
C MET A 208 8.31 -7.04 8.04
N TRP A 209 7.58 -5.93 8.02
CA TRP A 209 6.13 -5.90 8.21
C TRP A 209 5.33 -5.70 6.92
N SER A 210 6.00 -5.69 5.76
CA SER A 210 5.36 -5.48 4.46
C SER A 210 4.34 -6.55 4.08
N GLY A 211 4.24 -7.65 4.84
CA GLY A 211 3.21 -8.69 4.68
C GLY A 211 1.92 -8.44 5.47
N ASN A 212 1.92 -7.47 6.39
CA ASN A 212 0.81 -7.17 7.32
C ASN A 212 0.13 -5.84 6.99
N HIS A 213 0.42 -5.30 5.81
CA HIS A 213 -0.01 -4.00 5.34
C HIS A 213 -1.50 -3.99 4.92
N LEU A 214 -2.18 -2.85 5.11
CA LEU A 214 -3.56 -2.65 4.66
C LEU A 214 -3.75 -1.42 3.77
N ASN A 215 -2.71 -0.61 3.57
CA ASN A 215 -2.71 0.47 2.59
C ASN A 215 -2.21 -0.05 1.23
N VAL A 216 -2.91 0.33 0.16
CA VAL A 216 -2.61 -0.08 -1.22
C VAL A 216 -2.14 1.09 -2.05
N ALA A 217 -2.86 2.21 -1.97
CA ALA A 217 -2.53 3.45 -2.64
C ALA A 217 -1.65 4.34 -1.77
N LEU A 218 -0.76 5.09 -2.43
CA LEU A 218 0.05 6.12 -1.78
C LEU A 218 -0.84 7.32 -1.38
N PRO A 219 -0.64 7.92 -0.19
CA PRO A 219 -1.47 9.01 0.31
C PRO A 219 -1.17 10.34 -0.39
N LEU A 220 0.01 10.46 -1.02
CA LEU A 220 0.41 11.64 -1.81
C LEU A 220 -0.53 11.92 -2.98
N TRP A 221 -1.29 10.93 -3.42
CA TRP A 221 -2.22 11.01 -4.55
C TRP A 221 -3.69 10.96 -4.11
N GLN A 222 -3.96 10.97 -2.81
CA GLN A 222 -5.33 11.10 -2.32
C GLN A 222 -5.78 12.56 -2.48
N GLY A 223 -6.93 12.76 -3.11
CA GLY A 223 -7.57 14.07 -3.25
C GLY A 223 -7.92 14.69 -1.90
N PHE A 224 -7.92 16.02 -1.87
CA PHE A 224 -8.24 16.86 -0.71
C PHE A 224 -9.59 16.42 -0.11
N THR A 225 -9.71 16.10 1.18
CA THR A 225 -10.95 15.39 1.62
C THR A 225 -12.14 16.27 1.98
N ASP A 226 -12.00 17.61 2.05
CA ASP A 226 -13.00 18.43 2.77
C ASP A 226 -13.60 19.66 2.04
N THR A 227 -13.29 19.94 0.78
CA THR A 227 -14.07 20.95 0.01
C THR A 227 -15.14 20.30 -0.87
N GLN A 228 -16.23 21.02 -1.13
CA GLN A 228 -17.34 20.60 -1.98
C GLN A 228 -16.90 20.26 -3.43
N GLU A 229 -15.75 20.80 -3.86
CA GLU A 229 -15.01 20.40 -5.08
C GLU A 229 -14.48 18.96 -5.04
N ASN A 230 -14.29 18.35 -3.88
CA ASN A 230 -13.80 16.97 -3.76
C ASN A 230 -14.87 15.91 -3.77
N LYS A 231 -16.15 16.31 -3.67
CA LYS A 231 -17.20 15.43 -4.18
C LYS A 231 -17.00 15.24 -5.68
N ALA A 232 -16.64 16.32 -6.40
CA ALA A 232 -16.28 16.25 -7.82
C ALA A 232 -14.94 15.54 -8.09
N ILE A 233 -13.95 15.53 -7.16
CA ILE A 233 -12.71 14.72 -7.31
C ILE A 233 -12.91 13.25 -6.92
N ALA A 234 -13.70 12.93 -5.90
CA ALA A 234 -14.15 11.56 -5.62
C ALA A 234 -15.03 11.02 -6.77
N ASP A 235 -15.86 11.88 -7.36
CA ASP A 235 -16.61 11.61 -8.60
C ASP A 235 -15.70 11.66 -9.84
N ALA A 236 -14.55 12.36 -9.83
CA ALA A 236 -13.59 12.43 -10.94
C ALA A 236 -12.47 11.39 -10.88
N ILE A 237 -12.22 10.71 -9.76
CA ILE A 237 -11.59 9.37 -9.79
C ILE A 237 -12.57 8.36 -10.43
N GLY A 238 -13.86 8.74 -10.54
CA GLY A 238 -14.86 8.24 -11.49
C GLY A 238 -15.02 6.73 -11.54
N GLY A 239 -14.74 6.09 -10.42
CA GLY A 239 -14.70 4.65 -10.30
C GLY A 239 -13.81 4.01 -11.37
N ARG A 240 -14.22 2.85 -11.84
CA ARG A 240 -13.41 2.05 -12.76
C ARG A 240 -13.14 2.73 -14.10
N SER A 241 -14.10 3.49 -14.62
CA SER A 241 -14.01 4.14 -15.93
C SER A 241 -12.97 5.25 -15.95
N THR A 242 -12.92 6.09 -14.91
CA THR A 242 -11.93 7.17 -14.91
C THR A 242 -10.54 6.68 -14.53
N PHE A 243 -10.44 5.65 -13.68
CA PHE A 243 -9.16 4.97 -13.51
C PHE A 243 -8.61 4.38 -14.83
N GLN A 244 -9.48 3.85 -15.69
CA GLN A 244 -9.08 3.42 -17.04
C GLN A 244 -8.62 4.58 -17.93
N GLN A 245 -9.24 5.76 -17.80
CA GLN A 245 -8.78 6.96 -18.49
C GLN A 245 -7.41 7.41 -18.00
N TYR A 246 -7.12 7.32 -16.69
CA TYR A 246 -5.80 7.64 -16.15
C TYR A 246 -4.72 6.68 -16.67
N LEU A 247 -5.03 5.38 -16.80
CA LEU A 247 -4.12 4.42 -17.45
C LEU A 247 -3.84 4.75 -18.93
N ALA A 248 -4.77 5.43 -19.60
CA ALA A 248 -4.64 5.86 -20.99
C ALA A 248 -4.21 7.34 -21.13
N SER A 249 -3.89 8.02 -20.03
CA SER A 249 -3.54 9.45 -20.04
C SER A 249 -2.30 9.73 -20.89
N GLU A 250 -2.33 10.84 -21.62
CA GLU A 250 -1.14 11.38 -22.31
C GLU A 250 -0.15 12.01 -21.32
N ASP A 251 -0.64 12.47 -20.17
CA ASP A 251 0.21 12.93 -19.07
C ASP A 251 0.92 11.73 -18.43
N LEU A 252 2.25 11.71 -18.57
CA LEU A 252 3.13 10.66 -18.08
C LEU A 252 3.03 10.49 -16.56
N VAL A 253 2.89 11.58 -15.79
CA VAL A 253 2.85 11.53 -14.33
C VAL A 253 1.56 10.83 -13.87
N ILE A 254 0.43 11.22 -14.46
CA ILE A 254 -0.88 10.61 -14.17
C ILE A 254 -0.89 9.13 -14.55
N ARG A 255 -0.37 8.80 -15.74
CA ARG A 255 -0.34 7.41 -16.23
C ARG A 255 0.56 6.54 -15.36
N THR A 256 1.77 6.98 -15.04
CA THR A 256 2.69 6.23 -14.17
C THR A 256 2.10 6.00 -12.79
N TRP A 257 1.43 6.99 -12.21
CA TRP A 257 0.71 6.80 -10.95
C TRP A 257 -0.39 5.73 -11.06
N ALA A 258 -1.20 5.77 -12.11
CA ALA A 258 -2.29 4.81 -12.30
C ALA A 258 -1.75 3.38 -12.50
N GLU A 259 -0.66 3.23 -13.27
CA GLU A 259 0.04 1.96 -13.45
C GLU A 259 0.60 1.43 -12.13
N GLN A 260 1.31 2.26 -11.35
CA GLN A 260 1.84 1.88 -10.04
C GLN A 260 0.72 1.46 -9.08
N THR A 261 -0.41 2.19 -9.06
CA THR A 261 -1.56 1.87 -8.22
C THR A 261 -2.20 0.54 -8.62
N ARG A 262 -2.37 0.30 -9.92
CA ARG A 262 -2.86 -0.97 -10.48
C ARG A 262 -1.93 -2.12 -10.08
N ASP A 263 -0.63 -1.92 -10.24
CA ASP A 263 0.38 -2.95 -10.02
C ASP A 263 0.51 -3.26 -8.52
N ALA A 264 0.49 -2.25 -7.66
CA ALA A 264 0.43 -2.41 -6.21
C ALA A 264 -0.83 -3.17 -5.77
N PHE A 265 -2.00 -2.86 -6.34
CA PHE A 265 -3.21 -3.62 -6.06
C PHE A 265 -3.11 -5.08 -6.54
N ASN A 266 -2.52 -5.32 -7.71
CA ASN A 266 -2.33 -6.68 -8.22
C ASN A 266 -1.28 -7.47 -7.44
N ASP A 267 -0.29 -6.79 -6.85
CA ASP A 267 0.75 -7.42 -6.03
C ASP A 267 0.20 -8.07 -4.75
N ILE A 268 -0.97 -7.61 -4.27
CA ILE A 268 -1.70 -8.20 -3.13
C ILE A 268 -1.94 -9.71 -3.32
N ARG A 269 -2.11 -10.19 -4.56
CA ARG A 269 -2.26 -11.62 -4.85
C ARG A 269 -1.03 -12.46 -4.46
N ASN A 270 0.13 -11.82 -4.33
CA ASN A 270 1.40 -12.42 -3.93
C ASN A 270 1.69 -12.24 -2.43
N SER A 271 0.79 -11.59 -1.67
CA SER A 271 0.99 -11.35 -0.23
C SER A 271 1.29 -12.66 0.50
N PRO A 272 2.20 -12.69 1.48
CA PRO A 272 2.40 -13.87 2.33
C PRO A 272 1.16 -14.18 3.19
N ASP A 273 0.27 -13.21 3.40
CA ASP A 273 -0.97 -13.35 4.14
C ASP A 273 -2.12 -13.96 3.30
N PRO A 274 -2.68 -15.11 3.71
CA PRO A 274 -3.80 -15.72 2.98
C PRO A 274 -5.06 -14.87 2.91
N GLY A 275 -5.40 -14.10 3.96
CA GLY A 275 -6.57 -13.24 3.98
C GLY A 275 -6.46 -12.08 2.99
N ILE A 276 -5.28 -11.45 2.92
CA ILE A 276 -4.96 -10.42 1.94
C ILE A 276 -5.02 -11.00 0.51
N ARG A 277 -4.44 -12.18 0.27
CA ARG A 277 -4.54 -12.86 -1.05
C ARG A 277 -5.98 -13.20 -1.41
N ASN A 278 -6.74 -13.73 -0.47
CA ASN A 278 -8.13 -14.15 -0.69
C ASN A 278 -9.01 -12.96 -1.07
N TYR A 279 -8.80 -11.79 -0.47
CA TYR A 279 -9.49 -10.57 -0.87
C TYR A 279 -9.32 -10.28 -2.38
N TRP A 280 -8.11 -10.41 -2.92
CA TRP A 280 -7.88 -10.21 -4.35
C TRP A 280 -8.64 -11.26 -5.18
N TRP A 281 -8.58 -12.53 -4.79
CA TRP A 281 -9.28 -13.61 -5.50
C TRP A 281 -10.79 -13.45 -5.46
N ASP A 282 -11.36 -13.09 -4.32
CA ASP A 282 -12.80 -12.89 -4.13
C ASP A 282 -13.34 -11.80 -5.06
N LEU A 283 -12.61 -10.70 -5.24
CA LEU A 283 -12.96 -9.64 -6.19
C LEU A 283 -12.91 -10.09 -7.67
N HIS A 284 -12.19 -11.17 -7.98
CA HIS A 284 -11.99 -11.66 -9.34
C HIS A 284 -12.71 -12.98 -9.65
N LYS A 285 -13.32 -13.63 -8.64
CA LYS A 285 -14.06 -14.90 -8.80
C LYS A 285 -15.07 -14.83 -9.96
N ASP A 286 -15.85 -13.76 -10.03
CA ASP A 286 -16.88 -13.59 -11.07
C ASP A 286 -16.34 -13.38 -12.48
N ARG A 287 -15.07 -12.95 -12.62
CA ARG A 287 -14.43 -12.76 -13.93
C ARG A 287 -13.76 -14.03 -14.41
N ILE A 288 -13.19 -14.81 -13.49
CA ILE A 288 -12.52 -16.07 -13.80
C ILE A 288 -13.54 -17.15 -14.16
N LEU A 289 -14.71 -17.16 -13.51
CA LEU A 289 -15.79 -18.11 -13.81
C LEU A 289 -16.54 -17.81 -15.13
N LYS A 290 -16.28 -16.66 -15.76
CA LYS A 290 -16.91 -16.23 -17.02
C LYS A 290 -15.96 -16.27 -18.22
N ALA A 291 -14.67 -16.60 -18.01
CA ALA A 291 -13.65 -16.74 -19.04
C ALA A 291 -13.41 -18.23 -19.35
#